data_AF-A0A2E3U401-F1
#
_entry.id   AF-A0A2E3U401-F1
#
_cell.length_a   1.000
_cell.length_b   1.000
_cell.length_c   1.000
_cell.angle_alpha   90.00
_cell.angle_beta   90.00
_cell.angle_gamma   90.00
#
_symmetry.space_group_name_H-M   'P 1'
#
loop_
_entity.id
_entity.type
_entity.pdbx_description
1 polymer ?
#
loop_
_entity_poly.entity_id
_entity_poly.type
_entity_poly.pdbx_seq_one_letter_code
_entity_poly.pdbx_strand_id
1 'polypeptide(L)'
;MSSHPDLNTRSTLKRLIDGKYGLALTYWTLYLTGAVAFFIVGSLAVADEAWSLYVGLLGLTLAWTFLLLTGIKFAYQGEDPGKALGRIAMLFLLLNLTNALATLSFI
;
A
#
# COMPACT_ATOMS: atom_id res chain seq x y z
N MET A 1 -4.56 42.93 -2.35
CA MET A 1 -3.99 41.63 -1.95
C MET A 1 -4.44 40.59 -2.96
N SER A 2 -3.62 40.33 -3.98
CA SER A 2 -3.88 39.31 -5.01
C SER A 2 -3.21 38.01 -4.61
N SER A 3 -4.02 37.04 -4.21
CA SER A 3 -3.60 35.66 -3.93
C SER A 3 -3.21 34.99 -5.24
N HIS A 4 -1.92 34.81 -5.50
CA HIS A 4 -1.43 33.93 -6.56
C HIS A 4 -1.24 32.52 -5.99
N PRO A 5 -2.12 31.55 -6.29
CA PRO A 5 -1.77 30.15 -6.15
C PRO A 5 -0.88 29.75 -7.36
N ASP A 6 -0.24 28.58 -7.27
CA ASP A 6 0.13 27.74 -8.44
C ASP A 6 1.57 27.62 -8.96
N LEU A 7 2.58 28.29 -8.39
CA LEU A 7 3.99 27.98 -8.78
C LEU A 7 4.76 27.15 -7.75
N ASN A 8 4.51 27.36 -6.45
CA ASN A 8 5.25 26.65 -5.42
C ASN A 8 4.83 25.17 -5.33
N THR A 9 3.53 24.87 -5.41
CA THR A 9 2.97 23.51 -5.32
C THR A 9 3.52 22.57 -6.39
N ARG A 10 3.68 23.04 -7.64
CA ARG A 10 4.29 22.23 -8.72
C ARG A 10 5.77 21.97 -8.48
N SER A 11 6.50 22.92 -7.91
CA SER A 11 7.93 22.74 -7.60
C SER A 11 8.14 21.76 -6.44
N THR A 12 7.28 21.81 -5.41
CA THR A 12 7.33 20.90 -4.26
C THR A 12 6.89 19.50 -4.66
N LEU A 13 5.86 19.36 -5.49
CA LEU A 13 5.43 18.07 -6.08
C LEU A 13 6.51 17.47 -6.97
N LYS A 14 7.12 18.28 -7.85
CA LYS A 14 8.19 17.82 -8.75
C LYS A 14 9.44 17.42 -7.96
N ARG A 15 9.79 18.16 -6.90
CA ARG A 15 10.91 17.84 -6.00
C ARG A 15 10.62 16.66 -5.07
N LEU A 16 9.34 16.36 -4.77
CA LEU A 16 8.90 15.12 -4.12
C LEU A 16 9.09 13.92 -5.06
N ILE A 17 8.69 14.08 -6.32
CA ILE A 17 8.72 13.03 -7.36
C ILE A 17 10.15 12.71 -7.81
N ASP A 18 11.02 13.72 -8.00
CA ASP A 18 12.37 13.53 -8.57
C ASP A 18 13.43 13.03 -7.56
N GLY A 19 13.33 13.35 -6.27
CA GLY A 19 14.53 13.36 -5.43
C GLY A 19 14.73 12.18 -4.46
N LYS A 20 13.64 11.68 -3.85
CA LYS A 20 13.72 10.70 -2.73
C LYS A 20 12.39 10.06 -2.37
N TYR A 21 11.25 10.70 -2.69
CA TYR A 21 9.93 10.19 -2.36
C TYR A 21 9.23 9.47 -3.52
N GLY A 22 9.74 9.57 -4.77
CA GLY A 22 9.17 8.87 -5.92
C GLY A 22 9.08 7.35 -5.72
N LEU A 23 10.09 6.75 -5.08
CA LEU A 23 10.07 5.34 -4.70
C LEU A 23 8.94 5.07 -3.71
N ALA A 24 8.90 5.81 -2.60
CA ALA A 24 7.86 5.65 -1.58
C ALA A 24 6.44 5.83 -2.17
N LEU A 25 6.25 6.83 -3.02
CA LEU A 25 4.96 7.13 -3.65
C LEU A 25 4.54 5.98 -4.59
N THR A 26 5.46 5.46 -5.40
CA THR A 26 5.22 4.28 -6.25
C THR A 26 4.84 3.05 -5.43
N TYR A 27 5.54 2.80 -4.31
CA TYR A 27 5.22 1.68 -3.41
C TYR A 27 3.85 1.85 -2.73
N TRP A 28 3.51 3.04 -2.30
CA TRP A 28 2.19 3.34 -1.73
C TRP A 28 1.08 3.19 -2.77
N THR A 29 1.30 3.61 -4.00
CA THR A 29 0.35 3.40 -5.09
C THR A 29 0.16 1.91 -5.38
N LEU A 30 1.25 1.15 -5.51
CA LEU A 30 1.19 -0.32 -5.71
C LEU A 30 0.48 -1.05 -4.56
N TYR A 31 0.74 -0.64 -3.32
CA TYR A 31 0.05 -1.17 -2.16
C TYR A 31 -1.44 -0.85 -2.21
N LEU A 32 -1.80 0.41 -2.46
CA LEU A 32 -3.19 0.87 -2.49
C LEU A 32 -3.97 0.21 -3.64
N THR A 33 -3.37 0.04 -4.80
CA THR A 33 -3.96 -0.72 -5.91
C THR A 33 -4.23 -2.18 -5.51
N GLY A 34 -3.26 -2.85 -4.88
CA GLY A 34 -3.43 -4.21 -4.39
C GLY A 34 -4.51 -4.32 -3.31
N ALA A 35 -4.56 -3.37 -2.37
CA ALA A 35 -5.54 -3.32 -1.30
C ALA A 35 -6.97 -3.11 -1.84
N VAL A 36 -7.15 -2.19 -2.79
CA VAL A 36 -8.45 -1.96 -3.45
C VAL A 36 -8.88 -3.19 -4.24
N ALA A 37 -7.96 -3.83 -4.98
CA ALA A 37 -8.26 -5.07 -5.69
C ALA A 37 -8.67 -6.18 -4.73
N PHE A 38 -7.94 -6.37 -3.63
CA PHE A 38 -8.29 -7.35 -2.59
C PHE A 38 -9.64 -7.04 -1.95
N PHE A 39 -9.95 -5.77 -1.70
CA PHE A 39 -11.23 -5.39 -1.11
C PHE A 39 -12.40 -5.74 -2.04
N ILE A 40 -12.31 -5.39 -3.32
CA ILE A 40 -13.38 -5.65 -4.30
C ILE A 40 -13.53 -7.17 -4.52
N VAL A 41 -12.45 -7.86 -4.86
CA VAL A 41 -12.51 -9.30 -5.18
C VAL A 41 -12.79 -10.12 -3.92
N GLY A 42 -12.22 -9.73 -2.78
CA GLY A 42 -12.51 -10.35 -1.49
C GLY A 42 -13.97 -10.17 -1.10
N SER A 43 -14.56 -9.00 -1.30
CA SER A 43 -15.97 -8.75 -1.00
C SER A 43 -16.89 -9.60 -1.89
N LEU A 44 -16.57 -9.72 -3.18
CA LEU A 44 -17.28 -10.62 -4.08
C LEU A 44 -17.13 -12.09 -3.69
N ALA A 45 -15.92 -12.53 -3.34
CA ALA A 45 -15.66 -13.91 -2.92
C ALA A 45 -16.38 -14.27 -1.61
N VAL A 46 -16.49 -13.32 -0.67
CA VAL A 46 -17.26 -13.48 0.57
C VAL A 46 -18.75 -13.50 0.27
N ALA A 47 -19.24 -12.66 -0.64
CA ALA A 47 -20.64 -12.63 -1.05
C ALA A 47 -21.09 -13.92 -1.76
N ASP A 48 -20.21 -14.54 -2.55
CA ASP A 48 -20.47 -15.81 -3.25
C ASP A 48 -20.17 -17.06 -2.38
N GLU A 49 -19.94 -16.89 -1.07
CA GLU A 49 -19.51 -17.97 -0.14
C GLU A 49 -18.27 -18.76 -0.61
N ALA A 50 -17.46 -18.17 -1.50
CA ALA A 50 -16.30 -18.78 -2.12
C ALA A 50 -15.07 -18.70 -1.19
N TRP A 51 -15.14 -19.38 -0.04
CA TRP A 51 -14.10 -19.37 1.00
C TRP A 51 -12.71 -19.77 0.48
N SER A 52 -12.62 -20.72 -0.46
CA SER A 52 -11.34 -21.11 -1.07
C SER A 52 -10.69 -19.98 -1.86
N LEU A 53 -11.48 -19.18 -2.56
CA LEU A 53 -11.00 -18.02 -3.32
C LEU A 53 -10.56 -16.92 -2.35
N TYR A 54 -11.33 -16.68 -1.29
CA TYR A 54 -10.98 -15.74 -0.22
C TYR A 54 -9.66 -16.09 0.48
N VAL A 55 -9.44 -17.36 0.85
CA VAL A 55 -8.18 -17.83 1.44
C VAL A 55 -7.01 -17.70 0.45
N GLY A 56 -7.24 -18.00 -0.84
CA GLY A 56 -6.25 -17.78 -1.89
C GLY A 56 -5.85 -16.30 -2.03
N LEU A 57 -6.83 -15.40 -1.99
CA LEU A 57 -6.62 -13.96 -2.01
C LEU A 57 -5.85 -13.48 -0.78
N LEU A 58 -6.13 -14.00 0.41
CA LEU A 58 -5.38 -13.69 1.63
C LEU A 58 -3.91 -14.09 1.52
N GLY A 59 -3.65 -15.29 0.98
CA GLY A 59 -2.29 -15.73 0.67
C GLY A 59 -1.61 -14.81 -0.35
N LEU A 60 -2.36 -14.35 -1.35
CA LEU A 60 -1.86 -13.44 -2.38
C LEU A 60 -1.55 -12.04 -1.81
N THR A 61 -2.39 -11.47 -0.95
CA THR A 61 -2.09 -10.17 -0.29
C THR A 61 -0.89 -10.27 0.65
N LEU A 62 -0.73 -11.39 1.35
CA LEU A 62 0.48 -11.64 2.13
C LEU A 62 1.72 -11.69 1.23
N ALA A 63 1.70 -12.48 0.16
CA ALA A 63 2.80 -12.55 -0.80
C ALA A 63 3.11 -11.19 -1.45
N TRP A 64 2.07 -10.43 -1.79
CA TRP A 64 2.19 -9.06 -2.32
C TRP A 64 2.87 -8.11 -1.34
N THR A 65 2.51 -8.22 -0.06
CA THR A 65 3.13 -7.44 1.02
C THR A 65 4.60 -7.80 1.18
N PHE A 66 4.95 -9.08 1.13
CA PHE A 66 6.35 -9.52 1.16
C PHE A 66 7.15 -9.03 -0.05
N LEU A 67 6.56 -9.05 -1.25
CA LEU A 67 7.18 -8.48 -2.46
C LEU A 67 7.42 -6.97 -2.32
N LEU A 68 6.45 -6.22 -1.83
CA LEU A 68 6.58 -4.79 -1.55
C LEU A 68 7.68 -4.51 -0.52
N LEU A 69 7.73 -5.28 0.58
CA LEU A 69 8.77 -5.14 1.60
C LEU A 69 10.16 -5.49 1.06
N THR A 70 10.27 -6.51 0.21
CA THR A 70 11.53 -6.89 -0.43
C THR A 70 12.00 -5.81 -1.40
N GLY A 71 11.09 -5.23 -2.18
CA GLY A 71 11.38 -4.10 -3.07
C GLY A 71 11.84 -2.86 -2.29
N ILE A 72 11.16 -2.52 -1.19
CA ILE A 72 11.56 -1.41 -0.32
C ILE A 72 12.95 -1.65 0.27
N LYS A 73 13.23 -2.87 0.76
CA LYS A 73 14.55 -3.24 1.30
C LYS A 73 15.67 -3.09 0.25
N PHE A 74 15.39 -3.44 -1.01
CA PHE A 74 16.37 -3.30 -2.11
C PHE A 74 16.59 -1.84 -2.51
N ALA A 75 15.55 -1.00 -2.44
CA ALA A 75 15.60 0.40 -2.81
C ALA A 75 16.10 1.34 -1.70
N TYR A 76 16.00 0.95 -0.42
CA TYR A 76 16.46 1.76 0.72
C TYR A 76 17.92 1.46 1.10
N GLN A 77 18.84 2.37 0.73
CA GLN A 77 20.25 2.40 1.18
C GLN A 77 20.49 3.44 2.31
N GLY A 78 19.59 3.53 3.29
CA GLY A 78 19.71 4.47 4.41
C GLY A 78 20.37 3.86 5.65
N GLU A 79 20.79 4.72 6.59
CA GLU A 79 21.58 4.39 7.82
C GLU A 79 20.86 3.47 8.83
N ASP A 80 19.54 3.26 8.69
CA ASP A 80 18.73 2.38 9.56
C ASP A 80 17.53 1.73 8.79
N PRO A 81 17.81 0.87 7.79
CA PRO A 81 16.78 0.36 6.89
C PRO A 81 15.79 -0.57 7.61
N GLY A 82 16.25 -1.32 8.61
CA GLY A 82 15.42 -2.28 9.35
C GLY A 82 14.30 -1.62 10.18
N LYS A 83 14.56 -0.46 10.78
CA LYS A 83 13.59 0.23 11.66
C LYS A 83 12.49 0.94 10.86
N ALA A 84 12.86 1.55 9.74
CA ALA A 84 11.90 2.16 8.81
C ALA A 84 11.07 1.08 8.10
N LEU A 85 11.71 0.01 7.63
CA LEU A 85 11.03 -1.13 7.01
C LEU A 85 10.05 -1.80 7.97
N GLY A 86 10.43 -1.98 9.24
CA GLY A 86 9.54 -2.55 10.27
C GLY A 86 8.29 -1.71 10.52
N ARG A 87 8.40 -0.38 10.52
CA ARG A 87 7.24 0.53 10.64
C ARG A 87 6.31 0.45 9.42
N ILE A 88 6.88 0.42 8.22
CA ILE A 88 6.10 0.30 6.98
C ILE A 88 5.42 -1.07 6.89
N ALA A 89 6.13 -2.14 7.27
CA ALA A 89 5.57 -3.49 7.36
C ALA A 89 4.41 -3.55 8.34
N MET A 90 4.56 -2.95 9.52
CA MET A 90 3.49 -2.89 10.52
C MET A 90 2.26 -2.17 9.99
N LEU A 91 2.44 -1.04 9.28
CA LEU A 91 1.34 -0.30 8.66
C LEU A 91 0.64 -1.12 7.57
N PHE A 92 1.38 -1.79 6.69
CA PHE A 92 0.79 -2.65 5.66
C PHE A 92 0.06 -3.86 6.25
N LEU A 93 0.59 -4.45 7.31
CA LEU A 93 -0.07 -5.54 8.02
C LEU A 93 -1.39 -5.08 8.65
N LEU A 94 -1.36 -3.93 9.36
CA LEU A 94 -2.56 -3.33 9.95
C LEU A 94 -3.61 -3.00 8.90
N LEU A 95 -3.21 -2.37 7.80
CA LEU A 95 -4.12 -2.01 6.71
C LEU A 95 -4.70 -3.25 6.03
N ASN A 96 -3.91 -4.29 5.77
CA ASN A 96 -4.42 -5.55 5.24
C ASN A 96 -5.39 -6.24 6.20
N LEU A 97 -5.10 -6.21 7.51
CA LEU A 97 -5.96 -6.78 8.53
C LEU A 97 -7.29 -6.00 8.63
N THR A 98 -7.23 -4.67 8.66
CA THR A 98 -8.43 -3.81 8.60
C THR A 98 -9.23 -4.08 7.33
N ASN A 99 -8.56 -4.22 6.19
CA ASN A 99 -9.22 -4.51 4.93
C ASN A 99 -9.92 -5.87 4.98
N ALA A 100 -9.25 -6.93 5.44
CA ALA A 100 -9.83 -8.26 5.61
C ALA A 100 -11.01 -8.28 6.59
N LEU A 101 -10.89 -7.58 7.73
CA LEU A 101 -11.98 -7.43 8.69
C LEU A 101 -13.15 -6.65 8.09
N ALA A 102 -12.89 -5.60 7.32
CA ALA A 102 -13.94 -4.86 6.62
C ALA A 102 -14.65 -5.77 5.61
N THR A 103 -13.93 -6.60 4.86
CA THR A 103 -14.51 -7.57 3.94
C THR A 103 -15.39 -8.61 4.64
N LEU A 104 -14.93 -9.12 5.79
CA LEU A 104 -15.67 -10.07 6.62
C LEU A 104 -16.88 -9.43 7.34
N SER A 105 -16.81 -8.14 7.65
CA SER A 105 -17.90 -7.40 8.32
C SER A 105 -19.14 -7.21 7.43
N PHE A 106 -19.06 -7.51 6.13
CA PHE A 106 -20.21 -7.48 5.23
C PHE A 106 -21.01 -8.78 5.22
N ILE A 107 -20.62 -9.79 6.02
CA ILE A 107 -21.37 -11.03 6.27
C ILE A 107 -22.24 -10.89 7.53
#